data_AF-A0A964QYC9-F1
#
_entry.id   AF-A0A964QYC9-F1
#
_cell.length_a   1.000
_cell.length_b   1.000
_cell.length_c   1.000
_cell.angle_alpha   90.00
_cell.angle_beta   90.00
_cell.angle_gamma   90.00
#
_symmetry.space_group_name_H-M   'P 1'
#
loop_
_entity.id
_entity.type
_entity.pdbx_description
1 polymer ?
#
loop_
_entity_poly.entity_id
_entity_poly.type
_entity_poly.pdbx_seq_one_letter_code
_entity_poly.pdbx_strand_id
1 'polypeptide(L)'
;MADNIVQHAKQPGRAHGIVAYQVTSRAMCFAVADVGQGILKSLSQSSAWKHLTTEREAILAVVQDGATSRASANHGDGFKQVHRALTGCNGQMRFRSGNSVLTLEGRTDPKTAVTKSVAAMGGFQLFVSCELENKGEKFLLDSFD
;
A
#
# COMPACT_ATOMS: atom_id res chain seq x y z
N MET A 1 9.27 1.64 3.84
CA MET A 1 7.94 1.18 4.32
C MET A 1 7.99 0.53 5.69
N ALA A 2 8.96 -0.33 6.01
CA ALA A 2 9.15 -0.85 7.37
C ALA A 2 9.36 0.26 8.43
N ASP A 3 9.99 1.38 8.04
CA ASP A 3 10.12 2.59 8.86
C ASP A 3 8.75 3.17 9.31
N ASN A 4 7.68 2.96 8.53
CA ASN A 4 6.34 3.40 8.91
C ASN A 4 5.79 2.56 10.07
N ILE A 5 6.11 1.27 10.15
CA ILE A 5 5.70 0.39 11.26
C ILE A 5 6.25 0.93 12.57
N VAL A 6 7.56 1.18 12.64
CA VAL A 6 8.24 1.62 13.87
C VAL A 6 7.67 2.95 14.37
N GLN A 7 7.30 3.83 13.45
CA GLN A 7 6.81 5.17 13.79
C GLN A 7 5.32 5.21 14.15
N HIS A 8 4.47 4.39 13.50
CA HIS A 8 3.03 4.35 13.79
C HIS A 8 2.68 3.46 14.98
N ALA A 9 3.59 2.55 15.35
CA ALA A 9 3.50 1.69 16.53
C ALA A 9 3.34 2.45 17.86
N LYS A 10 4.07 3.57 18.03
CA LYS A 10 4.08 4.45 19.22
C LYS A 10 4.02 3.76 20.60
N GLN A 11 4.61 2.58 20.71
CA GLN A 11 4.74 1.84 21.97
C GLN A 11 6.19 1.33 22.05
N PRO A 12 6.97 1.70 23.08
CA PRO A 12 8.32 1.16 23.25
C PRO A 12 8.25 -0.30 23.73
N GLY A 13 9.13 -1.17 23.22
CA GLY A 13 9.42 -2.47 23.84
C GLY A 13 8.70 -3.71 23.30
N ARG A 14 7.90 -3.63 22.22
CA ARG A 14 7.36 -4.82 21.53
C ARG A 14 7.60 -4.74 20.02
N ALA A 15 7.59 -5.89 19.34
CA ALA A 15 7.53 -5.90 17.87
C ALA A 15 6.11 -5.49 17.45
N HIS A 16 5.98 -4.30 16.88
CA HIS A 16 4.67 -3.69 16.59
C HIS A 16 4.18 -3.86 15.15
N GLY A 17 4.89 -4.66 14.37
CA GLY A 17 4.46 -4.98 13.03
C GLY A 17 5.27 -6.09 12.39
N ILE A 18 4.79 -6.49 11.22
CA ILE A 18 5.33 -7.56 10.41
C ILE A 18 5.66 -7.02 9.03
N VAL A 19 6.77 -7.52 8.49
CA VAL A 19 7.09 -7.40 7.07
C VAL A 19 7.23 -8.82 6.55
N ALA A 20 6.47 -9.14 5.51
CA ALA A 20 6.53 -10.41 4.83
C ALA A 20 6.71 -10.16 3.34
N TYR A 21 7.41 -11.06 2.67
CA TYR A 21 7.52 -11.06 1.22
C TYR A 21 7.56 -12.48 0.70
N GLN A 22 7.17 -12.64 -0.55
CA GLN A 22 7.30 -13.88 -1.28
C GLN A 22 7.70 -13.54 -2.71
N VAL A 23 8.63 -14.33 -3.25
CA VAL A 23 9.05 -14.25 -4.65
C VAL A 23 8.94 -15.64 -5.25
N THR A 24 8.39 -15.71 -6.46
CA THR A 24 8.37 -16.89 -7.30
C THR A 24 8.96 -16.54 -8.66
N SER A 25 9.06 -17.51 -9.58
CA SER A 25 9.50 -17.24 -10.96
C SER A 25 8.56 -16.31 -11.73
N ARG A 26 7.32 -16.10 -11.27
CA ARG A 26 6.30 -15.33 -11.99
C ARG A 26 5.61 -14.25 -11.18
N ALA A 27 5.90 -14.16 -9.89
CA ALA A 27 5.23 -13.23 -9.01
C ALA A 27 6.15 -12.73 -7.90
N MET A 28 5.87 -11.52 -7.44
CA MET A 28 6.44 -10.97 -6.23
C MET A 28 5.33 -10.32 -5.43
N CYS A 29 5.31 -10.56 -4.13
CA CYS A 29 4.44 -9.84 -3.22
C CYS A 29 5.19 -9.45 -1.95
N PHE A 30 4.74 -8.35 -1.34
CA PHE A 30 5.16 -7.99 0.00
C PHE A 30 3.99 -7.39 0.77
N ALA A 31 4.04 -7.58 2.08
CA ALA A 31 3.09 -7.03 3.02
C ALA A 31 3.83 -6.35 4.16
N VAL A 32 3.27 -5.23 4.61
CA VAL A 32 3.73 -4.47 5.76
C VAL A 32 2.49 -4.23 6.61
N ALA A 33 2.52 -4.64 7.87
CA ALA A 33 1.39 -4.43 8.77
C ALA A 33 1.88 -4.05 10.16
N ASP A 34 1.12 -3.20 10.85
CA ASP A 34 1.33 -2.83 12.24
C ASP A 34 0.02 -2.89 13.03
N VAL A 35 0.13 -2.84 14.36
CA VAL A 35 -0.99 -2.74 15.31
C VAL A 35 -1.05 -1.35 15.96
N GLY A 36 -0.54 -0.33 15.26
CA GLY A 36 -0.41 1.03 15.74
C GLY A 36 -1.72 1.81 15.76
N GLN A 37 -1.61 3.13 15.76
CA GLN A 37 -2.76 4.02 15.89
C GLN A 37 -3.62 4.19 14.61
N GLY A 38 -3.15 3.71 13.45
CA GLY A 38 -3.81 3.88 12.15
C GLY A 38 -3.59 5.25 11.51
N ILE A 39 -4.05 5.39 10.26
CA ILE A 39 -3.78 6.57 9.42
C ILE A 39 -4.54 7.80 9.91
N LEU A 40 -5.86 7.72 10.09
CA LEU A 40 -6.68 8.88 10.45
C LEU A 40 -6.20 9.54 11.75
N LYS A 41 -5.98 8.72 12.79
CA LYS A 41 -5.45 9.19 14.08
C LYS A 41 -4.02 9.73 13.97
N SER A 42 -3.23 9.29 12.99
CA SER A 42 -1.92 9.88 12.72
C SER A 42 -2.04 11.23 12.03
N LEU A 43 -2.85 11.33 10.98
CA LEU A 43 -3.05 12.55 10.21
C LEU A 43 -3.70 13.66 11.04
N SER A 44 -4.60 13.33 11.96
CA SER A 44 -5.26 14.32 12.84
C SER A 44 -4.29 15.07 13.77
N GLN A 45 -3.07 14.58 13.94
CA GLN A 45 -2.01 15.27 14.69
C GLN A 45 -1.38 16.43 13.91
N SER A 46 -1.50 16.41 12.57
CA SER A 46 -1.04 17.48 11.70
C SER A 46 -2.17 18.47 11.43
N SER A 47 -1.93 19.76 11.65
CA SER A 47 -2.90 20.82 11.36
C SER A 47 -3.37 20.80 9.89
N ALA A 48 -2.52 20.37 8.96
CA ALA A 48 -2.85 20.28 7.54
C ALA A 48 -3.97 19.26 7.24
N TRP A 49 -4.09 18.20 8.03
CA TRP A 49 -5.00 17.07 7.77
C TRP A 49 -6.09 16.90 8.83
N LYS A 50 -6.19 17.84 9.79
CA LYS A 50 -7.22 17.82 10.85
C LYS A 50 -8.66 17.83 10.34
N HIS A 51 -8.87 18.27 9.10
CA HIS A 51 -10.17 18.32 8.47
C HIS A 51 -10.69 16.95 8.01
N LEU A 52 -9.83 15.93 7.95
CA LEU A 52 -10.23 14.56 7.59
C LEU A 52 -10.97 13.93 8.76
N THR A 53 -12.15 13.38 8.50
CA THR A 53 -13.05 12.85 9.53
C THR A 53 -13.29 11.35 9.41
N THR A 54 -12.98 10.76 8.26
CA THR A 54 -13.20 9.34 7.99
C THR A 54 -11.90 8.61 7.62
N GLU A 55 -11.82 7.31 7.92
CA GLU A 55 -10.69 6.46 7.52
C GLU A 55 -10.56 6.39 5.99
N ARG A 56 -11.68 6.47 5.27
CA ARG A 56 -11.70 6.54 3.81
C ARG A 56 -10.98 7.78 3.30
N GLU A 57 -11.35 8.96 3.82
CA GLU A 57 -10.69 10.22 3.47
C GLU A 57 -9.20 10.17 3.80
N ALA A 58 -8.85 9.62 4.96
CA ALA A 58 -7.47 9.47 5.40
C ALA A 58 -6.64 8.59 4.46
N ILE A 59 -7.15 7.42 4.07
CA ILE A 59 -6.46 6.53 3.12
C ILE A 59 -6.31 7.20 1.75
N LEU A 60 -7.37 7.87 1.26
CA LEU A 60 -7.31 8.57 -0.03
C LEU A 60 -6.28 9.70 -0.01
N ALA A 61 -6.23 10.50 1.06
CA ALA A 61 -5.26 11.58 1.21
C ALA A 61 -3.81 11.06 1.20
N VAL A 62 -3.53 9.92 1.85
CA VAL A 62 -2.19 9.29 1.80
C VAL A 62 -1.83 8.85 0.39
N VAL A 63 -2.76 8.21 -0.32
CA VAL A 63 -2.49 7.60 -1.63
C VAL A 63 -2.46 8.61 -2.77
N GLN A 64 -3.38 9.58 -2.78
CA GLN A 64 -3.52 10.58 -3.84
C GLN A 64 -2.62 11.79 -3.59
N ASP A 65 -2.70 12.34 -2.38
CA ASP A 65 -2.04 13.62 -2.05
C ASP A 65 -0.68 13.42 -1.38
N GLY A 66 -0.34 12.19 -1.00
CA GLY A 66 0.89 11.90 -0.24
C GLY A 66 0.82 12.46 1.18
N ALA A 67 -0.37 12.48 1.76
CA ALA A 67 -0.58 12.99 3.10
C ALA A 67 0.34 12.30 4.11
N THR A 68 0.92 13.11 4.97
CA THR A 68 1.82 12.65 6.04
C THR A 68 1.62 13.52 7.27
N SER A 69 1.73 12.90 8.44
CA SER A 69 1.74 13.62 9.71
C SER A 69 3.13 14.16 10.07
N ARG A 70 4.14 13.95 9.22
CA ARG A 70 5.51 14.44 9.41
C ARG A 70 5.61 15.91 9.00
N ALA A 71 6.33 16.71 9.80
CA ALA A 71 6.54 18.14 9.54
C ALA A 71 7.63 18.44 8.50
N SER A 72 8.44 17.45 8.10
CA SER A 72 9.56 17.62 7.16
C SER A 72 9.20 17.15 5.74
N ALA A 73 9.47 18.02 4.77
CA ALA A 73 8.98 17.96 3.38
C ALA A 73 9.42 16.74 2.54
N ASN A 74 10.37 15.92 3.00
CA ASN A 74 10.98 14.85 2.17
C ASN A 74 10.51 13.42 2.50
N HIS A 75 9.45 13.24 3.30
CA HIS A 75 9.12 11.92 3.87
C HIS A 75 7.74 11.34 3.47
N GLY A 76 7.04 11.95 2.50
CA GLY A 76 5.76 11.44 1.95
C GLY A 76 5.88 10.62 0.66
N ASP A 77 7.06 10.59 0.04
CA ASP A 77 7.24 10.07 -1.32
C ASP A 77 7.22 8.54 -1.42
N GLY A 78 7.44 7.83 -0.31
CA GLY A 78 7.51 6.37 -0.32
C GLY A 78 6.25 5.68 -0.87
N PHE A 79 5.06 6.19 -0.54
CA PHE A 79 3.81 5.64 -1.06
C PHE A 79 3.53 6.09 -2.51
N LYS A 80 3.85 7.34 -2.86
CA LYS A 80 3.70 7.86 -4.23
C LYS A 80 4.60 7.11 -5.22
N GLN A 81 5.84 6.82 -4.84
CA GLN A 81 6.79 6.09 -5.69
C GLN A 81 6.40 4.63 -5.84
N VAL A 82 5.98 3.96 -4.76
CA VAL A 82 5.49 2.57 -4.85
C VAL A 82 4.19 2.49 -5.63
N HIS A 83 3.27 3.44 -5.48
CA HIS A 83 2.06 3.54 -6.30
C HIS A 83 2.38 3.69 -7.79
N ARG A 84 3.30 4.59 -8.17
CA ARG A 84 3.69 4.79 -9.58
C ARG A 84 4.43 3.60 -10.16
N ALA A 85 5.33 2.98 -9.41
CA ALA A 85 6.10 1.83 -9.88
C ALA A 85 5.20 0.60 -10.10
N LEU A 86 4.23 0.36 -9.20
CA LEU A 86 3.37 -0.82 -9.27
C LEU A 86 2.17 -0.67 -10.20
N THR A 87 1.66 0.54 -10.40
CA THR A 87 0.61 0.76 -11.42
C THR A 87 1.14 0.56 -12.84
N GLY A 88 2.46 0.58 -13.07
CA GLY A 88 3.09 0.19 -14.34
C GLY A 88 3.25 -1.33 -14.52
N CYS A 89 3.08 -2.11 -13.45
CA CYS A 89 3.14 -3.56 -13.48
C CYS A 89 1.73 -4.14 -13.37
N ASN A 90 1.51 -5.33 -13.94
CA ASN A 90 0.28 -6.11 -13.79
C ASN A 90 0.09 -6.54 -12.32
N GLY A 91 -0.31 -5.58 -11.48
CA GLY A 91 -0.16 -5.65 -10.02
C GLY A 91 -1.35 -5.09 -9.25
N GLN A 92 -1.47 -5.52 -8.01
CA GLN A 92 -2.52 -5.13 -7.07
C GLN A 92 -1.90 -4.49 -5.83
N MET A 93 -2.52 -3.44 -5.32
CA MET A 93 -2.14 -2.82 -4.05
C MET A 93 -3.36 -2.71 -3.15
N ARG A 94 -3.20 -3.02 -1.86
CA ARG A 94 -4.27 -2.90 -0.88
C ARG A 94 -3.80 -2.18 0.37
N PHE A 95 -4.53 -1.14 0.75
CA PHE A 95 -4.35 -0.38 1.98
C PHE A 95 -5.51 -0.69 2.92
N ARG A 96 -5.22 -0.86 4.22
CA ARG A 96 -6.24 -0.97 5.26
C ARG A 96 -5.84 -0.15 6.48
N SER A 97 -6.77 0.62 6.99
CA SER A 97 -6.67 1.35 8.27
C SER A 97 -8.07 1.51 8.85
N GLY A 98 -8.21 1.28 10.16
CA GLY A 98 -9.50 1.37 10.83
C GLY A 98 -10.56 0.48 10.16
N ASN A 99 -11.66 1.08 9.73
CA ASN A 99 -12.76 0.41 9.04
C ASN A 99 -12.71 0.55 7.51
N SER A 100 -11.62 1.07 6.93
CA SER A 100 -11.53 1.32 5.48
C SER A 100 -10.46 0.47 4.81
N VAL A 101 -10.79 -0.02 3.61
CA VAL A 101 -9.88 -0.72 2.71
C VAL A 101 -9.92 -0.05 1.34
N LEU A 102 -8.77 0.33 0.82
CA LEU A 102 -8.60 0.76 -0.58
C LEU A 102 -7.85 -0.32 -1.32
N THR A 103 -8.41 -0.82 -2.43
CA THR A 103 -7.71 -1.71 -3.36
C THR A 103 -7.53 -0.98 -4.69
N LEU A 104 -6.29 -0.98 -5.19
CA LEU A 104 -5.92 -0.51 -6.50
C LEU A 104 -5.60 -1.74 -7.36
N GLU A 105 -6.30 -1.89 -8.48
CA GLU A 105 -6.15 -3.00 -9.40
C GLU A 105 -5.54 -2.51 -10.71
N GLY A 106 -4.29 -2.91 -10.93
CA GLY A 106 -3.52 -2.62 -12.13
C GLY A 106 -3.60 -3.74 -13.18
N ARG A 107 -4.24 -4.88 -12.86
CA ARG A 107 -4.36 -6.04 -13.76
C ARG A 107 -5.51 -5.95 -14.76
N THR A 108 -6.38 -4.96 -14.62
CA THR A 108 -7.52 -4.73 -15.52
C THR A 108 -7.29 -3.47 -16.34
N ASP A 109 -7.85 -3.45 -17.55
CA ASP A 109 -7.99 -2.23 -18.36
C ASP A 109 -9.49 -1.89 -18.49
N PRO A 110 -9.98 -0.76 -17.93
CA PRO A 110 -9.22 0.25 -17.22
C PRO A 110 -8.74 -0.22 -15.83
N LYS A 111 -7.67 0.43 -15.34
CA LYS A 111 -7.23 0.28 -13.94
C LYS A 111 -8.32 0.76 -13.00
N THR A 112 -8.54 0.05 -11.90
CA THR A 112 -9.64 0.38 -10.97
C THR A 112 -9.14 0.69 -9.57
N ALA A 113 -9.88 1.57 -8.87
CA ALA A 113 -9.68 1.87 -7.46
C ALA A 113 -11.01 1.66 -6.72
N VAL A 114 -11.04 0.71 -5.79
CA VAL A 114 -12.24 0.33 -5.06
C VAL A 114 -12.01 0.53 -3.56
N THR A 115 -12.90 1.31 -2.93
CA THR A 115 -12.92 1.46 -1.48
C THR A 115 -14.07 0.64 -0.88
N LYS A 116 -13.81 -0.04 0.24
CA LYS A 116 -14.81 -0.78 1.01
C LYS A 116 -14.75 -0.41 2.49
N SER A 117 -15.90 -0.46 3.15
CA SER A 117 -16.00 -0.43 4.61
C SER A 117 -15.97 -1.86 5.15
N VAL A 118 -15.18 -2.10 6.18
CA VAL A 118 -14.97 -3.41 6.83
C VAL A 118 -14.97 -3.26 8.35
N ALA A 119 -14.96 -4.37 9.08
CA ALA A 119 -14.79 -4.33 10.54
C ALA A 119 -13.52 -3.56 10.93
N ALA A 120 -13.68 -2.65 11.89
CA ALA A 120 -12.62 -1.77 12.37
C ALA A 120 -11.46 -2.59 12.96
N MET A 121 -10.24 -2.19 12.62
CA MET A 121 -9.02 -2.81 13.10
C MET A 121 -8.00 -1.71 13.43
N GLY A 122 -7.23 -1.92 14.50
CA GLY A 122 -6.11 -1.05 14.83
C GLY A 122 -4.98 -1.16 13.80
N GLY A 123 -4.16 -0.12 13.72
CA GLY A 123 -2.96 -0.09 12.90
C GLY A 123 -3.21 0.13 11.42
N PHE A 124 -2.17 -0.18 10.65
CA PHE A 124 -2.15 -0.03 9.20
C PHE A 124 -1.66 -1.32 8.53
N GLN A 125 -2.22 -1.64 7.36
CA GLN A 125 -1.75 -2.72 6.50
C GLN A 125 -1.57 -2.20 5.08
N LEU A 126 -0.44 -2.56 4.49
CA LEU A 126 -0.16 -2.47 3.07
C LEU A 126 0.13 -3.86 2.53
N PHE A 127 -0.52 -4.22 1.44
CA PHE A 127 -0.17 -5.36 0.62
C PHE A 127 0.09 -4.92 -0.81
N VAL A 128 1.10 -5.51 -1.42
CA VAL A 128 1.47 -5.32 -2.82
C VAL A 128 1.70 -6.68 -3.45
N SER A 129 1.17 -6.89 -4.64
CA SER A 129 1.54 -8.01 -5.51
C SER A 129 1.73 -7.55 -6.95
N CYS A 130 2.66 -8.19 -7.65
CA CYS A 130 2.87 -8.06 -9.08
C CYS A 130 3.07 -9.45 -9.67
N GLU A 131 2.51 -9.66 -10.85
CA GLU A 131 2.70 -10.87 -11.63
C GLU A 131 3.30 -10.49 -12.98
N LEU A 132 4.26 -11.28 -13.45
CA LEU A 132 4.70 -11.19 -14.83
C LEU A 132 3.51 -11.60 -15.71
N GLU A 133 3.15 -10.77 -16.69
CA GLU A 133 2.21 -11.19 -17.72
C GLU A 133 2.78 -12.43 -18.41
N ASN A 134 1.94 -13.45 -18.64
CA ASN A 134 2.19 -14.41 -19.70
C ASN A 134 2.08 -13.66 -21.03
N LYS A 135 3.12 -12.92 -21.43
CA LYS A 135 3.40 -12.84 -22.85
C LYS A 135 3.78 -14.28 -23.21
N GLY A 136 2.83 -15.01 -23.79
CA GLY A 136 3.13 -16.35 -24.30
C GLY A 136 4.37 -16.21 -25.17
N GLU A 137 5.50 -16.74 -24.69
CA GLU A 137 6.67 -16.93 -25.53
C GLU A 137 6.21 -17.91 -26.60
N LYS A 138 5.76 -17.39 -27.74
CA LYS A 138 5.88 -18.13 -28.98
C LYS A 138 7.37 -18.26 -29.23
N PHE A 139 7.98 -19.29 -28.64
CA PHE A 139 9.18 -19.85 -29.21
C PHE A 139 8.75 -20.38 -30.58
N LEU A 140 9.01 -19.61 -31.63
CA LEU A 140 9.17 -20.19 -32.96
C LEU A 140 10.41 -21.08 -32.84
N LEU A 141 10.16 -22.37 -32.61
CA LEU A 141 11.14 -23.38 -32.93
C LEU A 141 11.18 -23.42 -34.45
N ASP A 142 12.13 -22.71 -35.05
CA ASP A 142 12.52 -23.00 -36.41
C ASP A 142 13.02 -24.45 -36.42
N SER A 143 12.24 -25.29 -37.09
CA SER A 143 12.64 -26.63 -37.50
C SER A 143 13.90 -26.50 -38.34
N PHE A 144 15.01 -27.01 -37.84
CA PHE A 144 16.16 -27.35 -38.67
C PHE A 144 15.98 -28.82 -39.08
N ASP A 145 15.89 -29.03 -40.39
CA ASP A 145 15.93 -30.34 -41.06
C ASP A 145 17.17 -31.17 -40.67
#